data_AF-A0A6N7AHM2-F1
#
_entry.id   AF-A0A6N7AHM2-F1
#
_cell.length_a   1.000
_cell.length_b   1.000
_cell.length_c   1.000
_cell.angle_alpha   90.00
_cell.angle_beta   90.00
_cell.angle_gamma   90.00
#
_symmetry.space_group_name_H-M   'P 1'
#
loop_
_entity.id
_entity.type
_entity.pdbx_description
1 polymer ?
#
loop_
_entity_poly.entity_id
_entity_poly.type
_entity_poly.pdbx_seq_one_letter_code
_entity_poly.pdbx_strand_id
1 'polypeptide(L)'
;MDGQALEATVGHIETAPLIITTFADLLADDPPQIDASPGSTSFLAGGGAVLVDGSLTITGTGSLSGARVVIENSVEGDTLGFTPQGGISGSYNSAAGVLSLSGTATVAQYQDVLRSVTFNNNLGDLDQSSRNITFTVGDNTLYLSSTGHYYEFVTGEGITWTNATAETSGRSLYGMQGYLATITSEGENAFMTSKLQGNGWIGARVERHEHGSHEGSQKKWQWVTGPENGSTFSKLEYDSQGGYIVETPGEAYSNWADGEPNDNGGDEDYAHLLGDGSWKGQWNDWPDEGALAFGVVAQGYVVEYGGMAGETMAVLSAAKTVAMSIPAKPIITVGVDDQFNDTAWDSWVPSSCPGQRSDDDRRVAAINPGNAEPVRGRAL
;
A
#
# COMPACT_ATOMS: atom_id res chain seq x y z
N MET A 1 85.39 2.98 24.07
CA MET A 1 84.11 2.78 24.76
C MET A 1 83.18 3.83 24.20
N ASP A 2 82.58 3.54 23.06
CA ASP A 2 81.64 4.44 22.39
C ASP A 2 80.25 4.19 22.95
N GLY A 3 79.67 5.24 23.55
CA GLY A 3 78.31 5.24 24.08
C GLY A 3 77.32 5.40 22.94
N GLN A 4 76.48 4.38 22.74
CA GLN A 4 75.32 4.50 21.86
C GLN A 4 74.18 5.22 22.60
N ALA A 5 73.71 6.32 21.99
CA ALA A 5 72.51 7.02 22.42
C ALA A 5 71.27 6.27 21.91
N LEU A 6 70.37 5.91 22.82
CA LEU A 6 69.03 5.41 22.53
C LEU A 6 68.14 6.60 22.15
N GLU A 7 67.74 6.70 20.88
CA GLU A 7 66.65 7.58 20.47
C GLU A 7 65.32 6.94 20.86
N ALA A 8 64.56 7.62 21.74
CA ALA A 8 63.19 7.24 22.05
C ALA A 8 62.24 7.93 21.05
N THR A 9 61.61 7.13 20.19
CA THR A 9 60.52 7.59 19.31
C THR A 9 59.30 7.94 20.16
N VAL A 10 58.91 9.21 20.19
CA VAL A 10 57.64 9.64 20.79
C VAL A 10 56.50 9.27 19.85
N GLY A 11 55.65 8.34 20.29
CA GLY A 11 54.44 7.94 19.56
C GLY A 11 53.46 9.11 19.42
N HIS A 12 52.96 9.31 18.19
CA HIS A 12 51.88 10.23 17.89
C HIS A 12 50.59 9.69 18.53
N ILE A 13 50.03 10.41 19.49
CA ILE A 13 48.70 10.11 20.01
C ILE A 13 47.71 10.70 19.00
N GLU A 14 47.07 9.87 18.19
CA GLU A 14 45.88 10.28 17.43
C GLU A 14 44.79 10.65 18.44
N THR A 15 44.49 11.94 18.55
CA THR A 15 43.29 12.39 19.26
C THR A 15 42.09 12.11 18.35
N ALA A 16 41.25 11.15 18.74
CA ALA A 16 39.92 11.00 18.14
C ALA A 16 39.19 12.36 18.23
N PRO A 17 38.48 12.80 17.16
CA PRO A 17 37.77 14.06 17.20
C PRO A 17 36.72 14.02 18.31
N LEU A 18 36.75 15.00 19.21
CA LEU A 18 35.66 15.24 20.15
C LEU A 18 34.40 15.55 19.34
N ILE A 19 33.39 14.70 19.41
CA ILE A 19 32.04 15.05 18.96
C ILE A 19 31.52 16.09 19.96
N ILE A 20 31.56 17.36 19.56
CA ILE A 20 30.93 18.44 20.31
C ILE A 20 29.44 18.39 19.97
N THR A 21 28.68 17.61 20.74
CA THR A 21 27.22 17.71 20.79
C THR A 21 26.87 19.13 21.25
N THR A 22 26.31 19.93 20.34
CA THR A 22 25.94 21.31 20.67
C THR A 22 24.74 21.31 21.62
N PHE A 23 24.55 22.37 22.42
CA PHE A 23 23.35 22.49 23.28
C PHE A 23 22.03 22.44 22.50
N ALA A 24 22.04 22.71 21.19
CA ALA A 24 20.87 22.57 20.31
C ALA A 24 20.52 21.09 20.03
N ASP A 25 21.52 20.22 19.97
CA ASP A 25 21.38 18.78 19.74
C ASP A 25 20.78 18.06 20.97
N LEU A 26 21.01 18.62 22.16
CA LEU A 26 20.43 18.13 23.43
C LEU A 26 18.98 18.59 23.67
N LEU A 27 18.46 19.49 22.82
CA LEU A 27 17.11 20.07 22.90
C LEU A 27 16.26 19.73 21.67
N ALA A 28 16.83 19.02 20.69
CA ALA A 28 16.10 18.53 19.55
C ALA A 28 15.14 17.41 19.97
N ASP A 29 14.01 17.34 19.31
CA ASP A 29 13.07 16.25 19.49
C ASP A 29 13.65 14.98 18.87
N ASP A 30 13.76 13.89 19.65
CA ASP A 30 14.14 12.59 19.09
C ASP A 30 13.02 12.13 18.15
N PRO A 31 13.31 11.83 16.87
CA PRO A 31 12.27 11.44 15.91
C PRO A 31 11.56 10.18 16.39
N PRO A 32 10.24 10.07 16.18
CA PRO A 32 9.50 8.91 16.62
C PRO A 32 10.03 7.66 15.90
N GLN A 33 10.08 6.55 16.63
CA GLN A 33 10.36 5.24 16.06
C GLN A 33 9.23 4.30 16.46
N ILE A 34 8.64 3.59 15.51
CA ILE A 34 7.56 2.63 15.77
C ILE A 34 8.06 1.21 15.55
N ASP A 35 7.65 0.30 16.42
CA ASP A 35 7.93 -1.13 16.30
C ASP A 35 6.69 -1.96 16.65
N ALA A 36 6.41 -2.96 15.83
CA ALA A 36 5.33 -3.90 16.06
C ALA A 36 5.82 -5.05 16.93
N SER A 37 4.95 -5.59 17.77
CA SER A 37 5.27 -6.79 18.52
C SER A 37 5.51 -7.99 17.58
N PRO A 38 6.36 -8.95 17.95
CA PRO A 38 6.64 -10.11 17.11
C PRO A 38 5.40 -10.99 16.87
N GLY A 39 5.43 -11.79 15.81
CA GLY A 39 4.37 -12.74 15.46
C GLY A 39 3.12 -12.10 14.87
N SER A 40 2.04 -12.87 14.79
CA SER A 40 0.78 -12.49 14.15
C SER A 40 -0.39 -12.46 15.14
N THR A 41 -1.39 -11.64 14.83
CA THR A 41 -2.70 -11.66 15.50
C THR A 41 -3.62 -12.65 14.81
N SER A 42 -4.44 -13.39 15.56
CA SER A 42 -5.43 -14.32 14.97
C SER A 42 -6.80 -13.68 14.92
N PHE A 43 -7.46 -13.75 13.76
CA PHE A 43 -8.86 -13.38 13.58
C PHE A 43 -9.69 -14.63 13.28
N LEU A 44 -10.81 -14.80 13.98
CA LEU A 44 -11.76 -15.89 13.78
C LEU A 44 -13.07 -15.33 13.23
N ALA A 45 -13.52 -15.82 12.08
CA ALA A 45 -14.80 -15.43 11.49
C ALA A 45 -15.95 -15.56 12.51
N GLY A 46 -16.72 -14.48 12.69
CA GLY A 46 -17.82 -14.42 13.65
C GLY A 46 -17.41 -14.22 15.12
N GLY A 47 -16.10 -14.14 15.42
CA GLY A 47 -15.57 -13.88 16.76
C GLY A 47 -15.61 -12.42 17.21
N GLY A 48 -15.94 -11.49 16.29
CA GLY A 48 -15.90 -10.06 16.51
C GLY A 48 -14.51 -9.45 16.28
N ALA A 49 -14.39 -8.15 16.52
CA ALA A 49 -13.15 -7.41 16.30
C ALA A 49 -12.03 -7.85 17.25
N VAL A 50 -10.80 -7.93 16.74
CA VAL A 50 -9.59 -8.30 17.50
C VAL A 50 -8.59 -7.15 17.50
N LEU A 51 -7.85 -6.97 18.60
CA LEU A 51 -6.74 -6.00 18.64
C LEU A 51 -5.67 -6.39 17.63
N VAL A 52 -5.24 -5.45 16.78
CA VAL A 52 -4.18 -5.71 15.80
C VAL A 52 -2.85 -5.89 16.51
N ASP A 53 -2.44 -4.94 17.35
CA ASP A 53 -1.21 -5.03 18.13
C ASP A 53 -1.30 -4.25 19.46
N GLY A 54 -1.71 -4.93 20.52
CA GLY A 54 -1.79 -4.32 21.85
C GLY A 54 -0.45 -4.06 22.53
N SER A 55 0.68 -4.49 21.95
CA SER A 55 2.02 -4.34 22.52
C SER A 55 2.95 -3.46 21.68
N LEU A 56 2.47 -2.91 20.55
CA LEU A 56 3.18 -1.97 19.68
C LEU A 56 3.89 -0.87 20.47
N THR A 57 5.13 -0.55 20.15
CA THR A 57 5.89 0.49 20.87
C THR A 57 6.17 1.68 19.95
N ILE A 58 6.09 2.89 20.51
CA ILE A 58 6.61 4.10 19.88
C ILE A 58 7.59 4.76 20.84
N THR A 59 8.84 4.96 20.40
CA THR A 59 9.86 5.72 21.11
C THR A 59 10.07 7.08 20.45
N GLY A 60 10.95 7.91 21.00
CA GLY A 60 11.13 9.31 20.59
C GLY A 60 10.46 10.26 21.56
N THR A 61 10.57 11.56 21.30
CA THR A 61 10.01 12.60 22.17
C THR A 61 8.99 13.46 21.41
N GLY A 62 8.45 14.47 22.10
CA GLY A 62 7.61 15.50 21.49
C GLY A 62 6.21 15.05 21.11
N SER A 63 5.69 15.65 20.04
CA SER A 63 4.27 15.56 19.65
C SER A 63 4.12 15.14 18.19
N LEU A 64 3.12 14.31 17.94
CA LEU A 64 2.68 13.94 16.60
C LEU A 64 1.37 14.67 16.27
N SER A 65 1.12 14.93 15.00
CA SER A 65 -0.15 15.49 14.51
C SER A 65 -1.04 14.45 13.84
N GLY A 66 -0.49 13.29 13.49
CA GLY A 66 -1.20 12.26 12.74
C GLY A 66 -0.55 10.88 12.83
N ALA A 67 -1.34 9.88 12.42
CA ALA A 67 -0.89 8.53 12.10
C ALA A 67 -1.82 7.92 11.03
N ARG A 68 -1.35 6.88 10.35
CA ARG A 68 -2.14 6.06 9.42
C ARG A 68 -2.05 4.60 9.81
N VAL A 69 -3.15 3.87 9.64
CA VAL A 69 -3.16 2.41 9.69
C VAL A 69 -3.80 1.88 8.42
N VAL A 70 -3.04 1.12 7.64
CA VAL A 70 -3.42 0.66 6.31
C VAL A 70 -3.54 -0.84 6.31
N ILE A 71 -4.62 -1.36 5.74
CA ILE A 71 -4.70 -2.75 5.32
C ILE A 71 -4.14 -2.81 3.89
N GLU A 72 -2.89 -3.26 3.73
CA GLU A 72 -2.21 -3.21 2.42
C GLU A 72 -2.95 -4.03 1.37
N ASN A 73 -3.36 -5.24 1.75
CA ASN A 73 -4.12 -6.18 0.93
C ASN A 73 -5.57 -6.30 1.42
N SER A 74 -6.23 -5.14 1.61
CA SER A 74 -7.63 -5.07 2.02
C SER A 74 -8.53 -5.80 1.01
N VAL A 75 -9.51 -6.52 1.52
CA VAL A 75 -10.61 -7.09 0.74
C VAL A 75 -11.95 -6.57 1.23
N GLU A 76 -13.03 -6.93 0.53
CA GLU A 76 -14.38 -6.57 0.94
C GLU A 76 -14.70 -7.01 2.37
N GLY A 77 -15.35 -6.14 3.13
CA GLY A 77 -15.76 -6.39 4.51
C GLY A 77 -14.68 -6.15 5.57
N ASP A 78 -13.42 -5.92 5.19
CA ASP A 78 -12.37 -5.56 6.13
C ASP A 78 -12.58 -4.17 6.73
N THR A 79 -12.44 -4.09 8.04
CA THR A 79 -12.65 -2.85 8.80
C THR A 79 -11.58 -2.68 9.87
N LEU A 80 -11.18 -1.42 10.06
CA LEU A 80 -10.37 -1.00 11.21
C LEU A 80 -11.22 -0.15 12.15
N GLY A 81 -11.16 -0.46 13.45
CA GLY A 81 -11.71 0.35 14.52
C GLY A 81 -10.61 0.82 15.46
N PHE A 82 -10.89 1.81 16.31
CA PHE A 82 -9.98 2.29 17.34
C PHE A 82 -10.76 2.93 18.49
N THR A 83 -10.09 3.19 19.61
CA THR A 83 -10.67 3.96 20.73
C THR A 83 -10.08 5.38 20.74
N PRO A 84 -10.88 6.43 20.46
CA PRO A 84 -10.41 7.81 20.54
C PRO A 84 -9.97 8.18 21.97
N GLN A 85 -8.81 8.80 22.11
CA GLN A 85 -8.28 9.28 23.38
C GLN A 85 -7.18 10.34 23.15
N GLY A 86 -6.82 11.10 24.19
CA GLY A 86 -5.74 12.08 24.10
C GLY A 86 -5.98 13.24 23.13
N GLY A 87 -7.25 13.51 22.74
CA GLY A 87 -7.58 14.50 21.71
C GLY A 87 -7.38 14.01 20.27
N ILE A 88 -7.02 12.73 20.09
CA ILE A 88 -6.85 12.09 18.79
C ILE A 88 -8.22 11.57 18.34
N SER A 89 -8.62 11.99 17.14
CA SER A 89 -9.81 11.50 16.43
C SER A 89 -9.37 10.74 15.18
N GLY A 90 -10.33 10.15 14.47
CA GLY A 90 -10.02 9.45 13.25
C GLY A 90 -11.21 8.86 12.53
N SER A 91 -10.95 8.41 11.30
CA SER A 91 -11.96 7.85 10.40
C SER A 91 -11.35 6.76 9.53
N TYR A 92 -12.11 5.69 9.31
CA TYR A 92 -11.73 4.61 8.40
C TYR A 92 -12.41 4.77 7.05
N ASN A 93 -11.61 4.84 5.99
CA ASN A 93 -12.06 4.77 4.61
C ASN A 93 -11.95 3.32 4.13
N SER A 94 -13.07 2.60 4.07
CA SER A 94 -13.12 1.20 3.66
C SER A 94 -12.78 0.98 2.18
N ALA A 95 -13.00 1.97 1.31
CA ALA A 95 -12.63 1.87 -0.10
C ALA A 95 -11.11 1.92 -0.29
N ALA A 96 -10.43 2.71 0.54
CA ALA A 96 -8.97 2.80 0.52
C ALA A 96 -8.30 1.83 1.50
N GLY A 97 -9.03 1.21 2.44
CA GLY A 97 -8.45 0.40 3.52
C GLY A 97 -7.55 1.21 4.45
N VAL A 98 -7.84 2.50 4.66
CA VAL A 98 -7.01 3.43 5.46
C VAL A 98 -7.78 3.97 6.64
N LEU A 99 -7.25 3.76 7.85
CA LEU A 99 -7.65 4.48 9.06
C LEU A 99 -6.75 5.70 9.22
N SER A 100 -7.35 6.89 9.17
CA SER A 100 -6.68 8.18 9.38
C SER A 100 -6.89 8.63 10.81
N LEU A 101 -5.80 8.86 11.55
CA LEU A 101 -5.81 9.41 12.89
C LEU A 101 -5.20 10.81 12.88
N SER A 102 -5.85 11.75 13.55
CA SER A 102 -5.46 13.18 13.57
C SER A 102 -5.67 13.81 14.94
N GLY A 103 -4.79 14.76 15.27
CA GLY A 103 -4.87 15.56 16.49
C GLY A 103 -3.51 15.67 17.16
N THR A 104 -3.10 16.87 17.55
CA THR A 104 -1.80 17.07 18.19
C THR A 104 -1.79 16.43 19.57
N ALA A 105 -0.94 15.42 19.76
CA ALA A 105 -0.81 14.66 20.99
C ALA A 105 0.62 14.14 21.15
N THR A 106 0.98 13.73 22.38
CA THR A 106 2.33 13.20 22.64
C THR A 106 2.54 11.84 21.99
N VAL A 107 3.80 11.46 21.78
CA VAL A 107 4.18 10.12 21.29
C VAL A 107 3.52 9.01 22.12
N ALA A 108 3.51 9.14 23.45
CA ALA A 108 2.88 8.16 24.34
C ALA A 108 1.36 8.04 24.12
N GLN A 109 0.67 9.15 23.90
CA GLN A 109 -0.78 9.14 23.62
C GLN A 109 -1.09 8.48 22.27
N TYR A 110 -0.26 8.72 21.26
CA TYR A 110 -0.37 8.02 19.98
C TYR A 110 -0.11 6.52 20.11
N GLN A 111 0.89 6.11 20.91
CA GLN A 111 1.12 4.69 21.19
C GLN A 111 -0.13 4.04 21.79
N ASP A 112 -0.78 4.69 22.77
CA ASP A 112 -1.98 4.16 23.39
C ASP A 112 -3.14 4.04 22.38
N VAL A 113 -3.34 5.04 21.49
CA VAL A 113 -4.36 4.97 20.43
C VAL A 113 -4.05 3.85 19.43
N LEU A 114 -2.82 3.75 18.94
CA LEU A 114 -2.44 2.71 17.97
C LEU A 114 -2.58 1.31 18.56
N ARG A 115 -2.28 1.12 19.85
CA ARG A 115 -2.54 -0.14 20.57
C ARG A 115 -4.02 -0.51 20.70
N SER A 116 -4.92 0.46 20.56
CA SER A 116 -6.37 0.24 20.60
C SER A 116 -6.97 -0.16 19.25
N VAL A 117 -6.16 -0.15 18.18
CA VAL A 117 -6.64 -0.46 16.83
C VAL A 117 -7.07 -1.91 16.77
N THR A 118 -8.27 -2.11 16.22
CA THR A 118 -8.88 -3.42 16.03
C THR A 118 -9.10 -3.69 14.55
N PHE A 119 -8.97 -4.96 14.17
CA PHE A 119 -9.35 -5.47 12.87
C PHE A 119 -10.62 -6.30 13.00
N ASN A 120 -11.48 -6.22 11.98
CA ASN A 120 -12.64 -7.10 11.85
C ASN A 120 -12.99 -7.32 10.38
N ASN A 121 -13.59 -8.47 10.08
CA ASN A 121 -14.25 -8.73 8.80
C ASN A 121 -15.66 -9.28 9.06
N ASN A 122 -16.67 -8.65 8.45
CA ASN A 122 -18.09 -8.97 8.71
C ASN A 122 -18.74 -9.89 7.68
N LEU A 123 -17.97 -10.45 6.73
CA LEU A 123 -18.51 -11.36 5.73
C LEU A 123 -18.61 -12.79 6.25
N GLY A 124 -19.68 -13.48 5.87
CA GLY A 124 -19.89 -14.89 6.20
C GLY A 124 -19.03 -15.85 5.36
N ASP A 125 -18.65 -15.44 4.14
CA ASP A 125 -17.68 -16.13 3.30
C ASP A 125 -16.34 -15.41 3.42
N LEU A 126 -15.51 -15.87 4.35
CA LEU A 126 -14.26 -15.20 4.71
C LEU A 126 -13.14 -15.61 3.74
N ASP A 127 -12.51 -14.63 3.09
CA ASP A 127 -11.20 -14.83 2.50
C ASP A 127 -10.15 -15.06 3.60
N GLN A 128 -9.63 -16.29 3.66
CA GLN A 128 -8.65 -16.75 4.65
C GLN A 128 -7.20 -16.34 4.35
N SER A 129 -6.94 -15.59 3.27
CA SER A 129 -5.63 -14.95 3.08
C SER A 129 -5.32 -14.01 4.25
N SER A 130 -4.08 -13.96 4.73
CA SER A 130 -3.71 -13.07 5.84
C SER A 130 -3.79 -11.60 5.42
N ARG A 131 -4.13 -10.70 6.36
CA ARG A 131 -4.04 -9.26 6.14
C ARG A 131 -2.74 -8.69 6.68
N ASN A 132 -2.07 -7.84 5.91
CA ASN A 132 -0.94 -7.07 6.39
C ASN A 132 -1.42 -5.68 6.83
N ILE A 133 -1.26 -5.39 8.12
CA ILE A 133 -1.67 -4.13 8.72
C ILE A 133 -0.43 -3.29 8.99
N THR A 134 -0.30 -2.18 8.26
CA THR A 134 0.84 -1.28 8.36
C THR A 134 0.44 -0.03 9.15
N PHE A 135 1.13 0.20 10.26
CA PHE A 135 1.06 1.43 11.05
C PHE A 135 2.11 2.40 10.54
N THR A 136 1.76 3.67 10.39
CA THR A 136 2.67 4.75 10.04
C THR A 136 2.45 5.93 10.98
N VAL A 137 3.50 6.41 11.63
CA VAL A 137 3.47 7.59 12.50
C VAL A 137 3.96 8.81 11.73
N GLY A 138 3.34 9.97 12.00
CA GLY A 138 3.59 11.19 11.25
C GLY A 138 2.36 11.61 10.46
N ASP A 139 2.37 12.87 10.05
CA ASP A 139 1.21 13.47 9.38
C ASP A 139 1.04 12.95 7.96
N ASN A 140 -0.22 12.69 7.58
CA ASN A 140 -0.71 12.41 6.22
C ASN A 140 0.10 11.45 5.32
N THR A 141 0.99 10.63 5.89
CA THR A 141 1.91 9.76 5.14
C THR A 141 1.48 8.29 5.20
N LEU A 142 1.67 7.62 4.07
CA LEU A 142 1.39 6.20 3.88
C LEU A 142 2.70 5.50 3.54
N TYR A 143 3.01 4.40 4.21
CA TYR A 143 4.20 3.62 3.92
C TYR A 143 3.93 2.56 2.85
N LEU A 144 4.85 2.39 1.91
CA LEU A 144 4.87 1.28 0.98
C LEU A 144 6.09 0.40 1.24
N SER A 145 5.84 -0.82 1.73
CA SER A 145 6.91 -1.75 2.11
C SER A 145 7.80 -2.22 0.96
N SER A 146 7.29 -2.24 -0.28
CA SER A 146 8.08 -2.66 -1.45
C SER A 146 9.14 -1.65 -1.88
N THR A 147 8.94 -0.36 -1.60
CA THR A 147 9.91 0.71 -1.88
C THR A 147 10.65 1.14 -0.62
N GLY A 148 10.05 0.93 0.55
CA GLY A 148 10.57 1.44 1.82
C GLY A 148 10.35 2.95 1.99
N HIS A 149 9.52 3.56 1.14
CA HIS A 149 9.28 5.00 1.11
C HIS A 149 7.91 5.37 1.69
N TYR A 150 7.74 6.66 1.96
CA TYR A 150 6.50 7.23 2.51
C TYR A 150 5.88 8.20 1.51
N TYR A 151 4.57 8.16 1.37
CA TYR A 151 3.83 8.92 0.36
C TYR A 151 2.74 9.75 1.00
N GLU A 152 2.59 11.01 0.58
CA GLU A 152 1.53 11.92 1.00
C GLU A 152 0.86 12.51 -0.24
N PHE A 153 -0.47 12.48 -0.29
CA PHE A 153 -1.19 13.32 -1.25
C PHE A 153 -1.49 14.67 -0.63
N VAL A 154 -1.00 15.72 -1.27
CA VAL A 154 -1.28 17.09 -0.86
C VAL A 154 -2.31 17.67 -1.80
N THR A 155 -3.45 18.09 -1.24
CA THR A 155 -4.48 18.80 -1.99
C THR A 155 -3.99 20.19 -2.36
N GLY A 156 -4.12 20.56 -3.62
CA GLY A 156 -3.74 21.85 -4.16
C GLY A 156 -4.46 22.08 -5.47
N GLU A 157 -5.72 22.52 -5.39
CA GLU A 157 -6.54 22.75 -6.57
C GLU A 157 -5.90 23.79 -7.48
N GLY A 158 -5.57 23.36 -8.70
CA GLY A 158 -4.91 24.17 -9.71
C GLY A 158 -3.47 24.58 -9.39
N ILE A 159 -2.77 23.81 -8.56
CA ILE A 159 -1.33 23.96 -8.42
C ILE A 159 -0.62 23.56 -9.72
N THR A 160 0.39 24.33 -10.12
CA THR A 160 1.24 23.98 -11.26
C THR A 160 2.29 22.95 -10.86
N TRP A 161 2.86 22.21 -11.81
CA TRP A 161 3.93 21.25 -11.54
C TRP A 161 5.15 21.95 -10.93
N THR A 162 5.50 23.14 -11.42
CA THR A 162 6.62 23.94 -10.89
C THR A 162 6.40 24.33 -9.43
N ASN A 163 5.18 24.78 -9.08
CA ASN A 163 4.87 25.13 -7.69
C ASN A 163 4.82 23.88 -6.79
N ALA A 164 4.25 22.77 -7.26
CA ALA A 164 4.25 21.51 -6.53
C ALA A 164 5.68 21.02 -6.24
N THR A 165 6.58 21.10 -7.22
CA THR A 165 8.01 20.78 -7.04
C THR A 165 8.66 21.68 -6.00
N ALA A 166 8.42 22.99 -6.05
CA ALA A 166 8.94 23.93 -5.05
C ALA A 166 8.41 23.61 -3.64
N GLU A 167 7.11 23.32 -3.51
CA GLU A 167 6.51 22.95 -2.22
C GLU A 167 7.09 21.64 -1.67
N THR A 168 7.24 20.60 -2.49
CA THR A 168 7.85 19.33 -2.04
C THR A 168 9.27 19.53 -1.54
N SER A 169 10.08 20.35 -2.21
CA SER A 169 11.45 20.66 -1.78
C SER A 169 11.53 21.36 -0.43
N GLY A 170 10.45 22.01 0.02
CA GLY A 170 10.36 22.62 1.35
C GLY A 170 9.85 21.67 2.45
N ARG A 171 9.43 20.45 2.10
CA ARG A 171 8.89 19.47 3.04
C ARG A 171 9.98 18.59 3.61
N SER A 172 9.82 18.20 4.86
CA SER A 172 10.62 17.16 5.47
C SER A 172 9.78 16.27 6.38
N LEU A 173 10.05 14.97 6.34
CA LEU A 173 9.48 13.98 7.21
C LEU A 173 10.59 13.42 8.11
N TYR A 174 10.75 13.99 9.31
CA TYR A 174 11.74 13.56 10.30
C TYR A 174 13.16 13.40 9.75
N GLY A 175 13.62 14.37 8.94
CA GLY A 175 14.95 14.36 8.33
C GLY A 175 15.01 13.77 6.92
N MET A 176 13.92 13.17 6.44
CA MET A 176 13.76 12.81 5.03
C MET A 176 13.25 14.02 4.25
N GLN A 177 13.88 14.36 3.14
CA GLN A 177 13.51 15.41 2.22
C GLN A 177 12.31 14.96 1.38
N GLY A 178 11.29 15.80 1.27
CA GLY A 178 10.18 15.58 0.36
C GLY A 178 10.57 15.87 -1.09
N TYR A 179 10.01 15.11 -2.02
CA TYR A 179 10.11 15.35 -3.46
C TYR A 179 8.83 14.87 -4.16
N LEU A 180 8.55 15.35 -5.38
CA LEU A 180 7.44 14.80 -6.16
C LEU A 180 7.70 13.32 -6.45
N ALA A 181 6.70 12.48 -6.20
CA ALA A 181 6.86 11.03 -6.22
C ALA A 181 7.32 10.51 -7.58
N THR A 182 8.19 9.52 -7.54
CA THR A 182 8.56 8.71 -8.69
C THR A 182 7.74 7.42 -8.69
N ILE A 183 7.59 6.79 -9.85
CA ILE A 183 6.81 5.55 -9.96
C ILE A 183 7.58 4.56 -10.83
N THR A 184 8.18 3.58 -10.19
CA THR A 184 9.16 2.67 -10.82
C THR A 184 8.62 1.26 -11.03
N SER A 185 7.40 0.97 -10.56
CA SER A 185 6.78 -0.34 -10.70
C SER A 185 5.25 -0.29 -10.75
N GLU A 186 4.65 -1.36 -11.28
CA GLU A 186 3.20 -1.56 -11.28
C GLU A 186 2.62 -1.58 -9.85
N GLY A 187 3.31 -2.24 -8.92
CA GLY A 187 2.88 -2.35 -7.52
C GLY A 187 2.84 -0.99 -6.82
N GLU A 188 3.86 -0.15 -7.06
CA GLU A 188 3.91 1.21 -6.54
C GLU A 188 2.80 2.08 -7.16
N ASN A 189 2.60 2.02 -8.47
CA ASN A 189 1.52 2.73 -9.14
C ASN A 189 0.13 2.35 -8.60
N ALA A 190 -0.11 1.06 -8.43
CA ALA A 190 -1.36 0.54 -7.86
C ALA A 190 -1.56 0.99 -6.41
N PHE A 191 -0.49 0.97 -5.60
CA PHE A 191 -0.52 1.48 -4.23
C PHE A 191 -0.97 2.93 -4.21
N MET A 192 -0.28 3.83 -4.92
CA MET A 192 -0.67 5.25 -4.99
C MET A 192 -2.12 5.39 -5.44
N THR A 193 -2.48 4.84 -6.60
CA THR A 193 -3.85 4.91 -7.14
C THR A 193 -4.93 4.51 -6.15
N SER A 194 -4.68 3.47 -5.34
CA SER A 194 -5.64 2.97 -4.37
C SER A 194 -5.83 3.88 -3.15
N LYS A 195 -4.83 4.72 -2.82
CA LYS A 195 -4.82 5.56 -1.62
C LYS A 195 -4.89 7.06 -1.90
N LEU A 196 -4.79 7.48 -3.16
CA LEU A 196 -4.88 8.88 -3.59
C LEU A 196 -6.28 9.47 -3.44
N GLN A 197 -6.31 10.81 -3.37
CA GLN A 197 -7.53 11.60 -3.20
C GLN A 197 -7.87 12.47 -4.43
N GLY A 198 -7.18 12.27 -5.55
CA GLY A 198 -7.43 12.99 -6.81
C GLY A 198 -6.26 12.87 -7.80
N ASN A 199 -6.39 13.51 -8.96
CA ASN A 199 -5.32 13.69 -9.95
C ASN A 199 -4.19 14.50 -9.32
N GLY A 200 -2.96 14.03 -9.50
CA GLY A 200 -1.81 14.62 -8.84
C GLY A 200 -0.56 14.62 -9.69
N TRP A 201 0.19 15.71 -9.61
CA TRP A 201 1.53 15.78 -10.20
C TRP A 201 2.46 14.73 -9.60
N ILE A 202 3.32 14.19 -10.47
CA ILE A 202 4.40 13.26 -10.14
C ILE A 202 5.72 13.84 -10.66
N GLY A 203 6.84 13.26 -10.23
CA GLY A 203 8.20 13.78 -10.42
C GLY A 203 8.75 13.77 -11.84
N ALA A 204 7.90 13.61 -12.85
CA ALA A 204 8.31 13.38 -14.22
C ALA A 204 8.02 14.57 -15.14
N ARG A 205 9.00 14.89 -15.98
CA ARG A 205 8.86 15.86 -17.08
C ARG A 205 9.75 15.51 -18.27
N VAL A 206 9.57 16.21 -19.38
CA VAL A 206 10.45 16.10 -20.55
C VAL A 206 11.81 16.76 -20.25
N GLU A 207 12.92 16.02 -20.45
CA GLU A 207 14.30 16.49 -20.14
C GLU A 207 14.74 17.68 -20.99
N ARG A 208 14.37 17.69 -22.28
CA ARG A 208 14.77 18.71 -23.25
C ARG A 208 13.96 18.58 -24.53
N HIS A 209 13.26 19.65 -24.90
CA HIS A 209 12.76 19.87 -26.26
C HIS A 209 13.93 20.00 -27.23
N GLU A 210 14.15 19.03 -28.11
CA GLU A 210 14.56 19.41 -29.46
C GLU A 210 13.28 19.90 -30.15
N HIS A 211 13.00 21.19 -30.01
CA HIS A 211 11.83 21.84 -30.59
C HIS A 211 12.00 21.87 -32.11
N GLY A 212 11.66 20.76 -32.74
CA GLY A 212 11.42 20.63 -34.16
C GLY A 212 10.05 19.99 -34.30
N SER A 213 9.07 20.73 -34.78
CA SER A 213 8.00 20.07 -35.53
C SER A 213 8.68 19.29 -36.66
N HIS A 214 8.20 18.11 -36.99
CA HIS A 214 8.61 17.25 -38.12
C HIS A 214 9.72 16.22 -37.82
N GLU A 215 9.40 14.95 -38.12
CA GLU A 215 10.25 13.76 -38.37
C GLU A 215 11.60 13.67 -37.62
N GLY A 216 11.68 12.76 -36.66
CA GLY A 216 12.93 12.44 -35.95
C GLY A 216 13.17 13.24 -34.68
N SER A 217 12.27 14.16 -34.33
CA SER A 217 12.21 14.77 -33.00
C SER A 217 11.82 13.75 -31.93
N GLN A 218 12.42 13.87 -30.75
CA GLN A 218 12.20 12.96 -29.63
C GLN A 218 11.88 13.73 -28.35
N LYS A 219 10.76 13.39 -27.68
CA LYS A 219 10.55 13.76 -26.28
C LYS A 219 11.03 12.63 -25.38
N LYS A 220 11.89 12.96 -24.42
CA LYS A 220 12.39 12.02 -23.41
C LYS A 220 11.78 12.37 -22.07
N TRP A 221 10.94 11.48 -21.56
CA TRP A 221 10.34 11.59 -20.24
C TRP A 221 11.30 11.06 -19.18
N GLN A 222 11.60 11.90 -18.20
CA GLN A 222 12.53 11.60 -17.14
C GLN A 222 11.92 11.86 -15.77
N TRP A 223 12.33 11.03 -14.80
CA TRP A 223 12.25 11.42 -13.40
C TRP A 223 13.26 12.52 -13.16
N VAL A 224 12.81 13.66 -12.63
CA VAL A 224 13.66 14.83 -12.34
C VAL A 224 13.73 15.15 -10.84
N THR A 225 13.15 14.27 -10.03
CA THR A 225 13.09 14.32 -8.57
C THR A 225 13.47 12.95 -8.01
N GLY A 226 13.65 12.87 -6.69
CA GLY A 226 13.89 11.63 -5.99
C GLY A 226 15.23 10.95 -6.31
N PRO A 227 15.42 9.72 -5.81
CA PRO A 227 16.58 8.86 -6.09
C PRO A 227 16.78 8.56 -7.58
N GLU A 228 15.71 8.59 -8.37
CA GLU A 228 15.64 8.28 -9.79
C GLU A 228 15.99 9.49 -10.68
N ASN A 229 16.31 10.64 -10.11
CA ASN A 229 16.59 11.87 -10.85
C ASN A 229 17.61 11.67 -11.99
N GLY A 230 17.22 12.04 -13.20
CA GLY A 230 17.99 11.90 -14.44
C GLY A 230 17.77 10.58 -15.18
N SER A 231 16.93 9.68 -14.67
CA SER A 231 16.58 8.44 -15.36
C SER A 231 15.47 8.67 -16.38
N THR A 232 15.61 8.08 -17.58
CA THR A 232 14.59 8.11 -18.63
C THR A 232 13.72 6.86 -18.54
N PHE A 233 12.40 7.05 -18.51
CA PHE A 233 11.44 5.94 -18.40
C PHE A 233 10.50 5.82 -19.60
N SER A 234 10.35 6.87 -20.41
CA SER A 234 9.56 6.84 -21.64
C SER A 234 10.14 7.78 -22.71
N LYS A 235 9.91 7.45 -23.98
CA LYS A 235 10.33 8.25 -25.14
C LYS A 235 9.22 8.31 -26.17
N LEU A 236 8.99 9.48 -26.76
CA LEU A 236 8.11 9.67 -27.91
C LEU A 236 8.97 9.97 -29.11
N GLU A 237 8.83 9.18 -30.17
CA GLU A 237 9.48 9.42 -31.46
C GLU A 237 8.43 9.74 -32.52
N TYR A 238 8.53 10.93 -33.13
CA TYR A 238 7.58 11.40 -34.14
C TYR A 238 7.98 10.94 -35.55
N ASP A 239 7.00 10.46 -36.31
CA ASP A 239 7.15 10.10 -37.71
C ASP A 239 7.01 11.34 -38.64
N SER A 240 7.16 11.11 -39.95
CA SER A 240 7.08 12.16 -40.97
C SER A 240 5.67 12.67 -41.25
N GLN A 241 4.66 11.95 -40.77
CA GLN A 241 3.24 12.24 -40.92
C GLN A 241 2.63 12.89 -39.66
N GLY A 242 3.42 13.06 -38.60
CA GLY A 242 2.99 13.61 -37.32
C GLY A 242 2.36 12.59 -36.37
N GLY A 243 2.42 11.29 -36.69
CA GLY A 243 2.21 10.22 -35.73
C GLY A 243 3.40 10.08 -34.79
N TYR A 244 3.23 9.34 -33.70
CA TYR A 244 4.31 9.04 -32.77
C TYR A 244 4.22 7.62 -32.24
N ILE A 245 5.36 7.09 -31.79
CA ILE A 245 5.45 5.84 -31.03
C ILE A 245 5.92 6.16 -29.61
N VAL A 246 5.33 5.48 -28.63
CA VAL A 246 5.77 5.53 -27.24
C VAL A 246 6.64 4.32 -26.97
N GLU A 247 7.89 4.56 -26.56
CA GLU A 247 8.85 3.52 -26.21
C GLU A 247 9.21 3.59 -24.73
N THR A 248 9.16 2.44 -24.05
CA THR A 248 9.64 2.27 -22.68
C THR A 248 11.05 1.67 -22.71
N PRO A 249 12.11 2.41 -22.34
CA PRO A 249 13.47 1.92 -22.44
C PRO A 249 13.79 0.81 -21.43
N GLY A 250 14.25 -0.34 -21.90
CA GLY A 250 14.75 -1.43 -21.05
C GLY A 250 13.66 -2.00 -20.12
N GLU A 251 13.93 -1.99 -18.82
CA GLU A 251 13.01 -2.45 -17.76
C GLU A 251 12.33 -1.29 -17.02
N ALA A 252 12.35 -0.07 -17.59
CA ALA A 252 11.67 1.06 -16.99
C ALA A 252 10.15 0.81 -16.93
N TYR A 253 9.49 1.44 -15.95
CA TYR A 253 8.04 1.39 -15.81
C TYR A 253 7.42 2.69 -16.33
N SER A 254 6.32 2.55 -17.07
CA SER A 254 5.46 3.64 -17.47
C SER A 254 4.00 3.19 -17.52
N ASN A 255 3.07 4.02 -17.06
CA ASN A 255 1.64 3.70 -17.08
C ASN A 255 0.79 4.76 -17.78
N TRP A 256 1.25 5.23 -18.93
CA TRP A 256 0.51 6.17 -19.76
C TRP A 256 -0.88 5.64 -20.11
N ALA A 257 -1.87 6.53 -20.12
CA ALA A 257 -3.21 6.19 -20.59
C ALA A 257 -3.21 5.90 -22.10
N ASP A 258 -4.27 5.27 -22.59
CA ASP A 258 -4.38 4.96 -24.02
C ASP A 258 -4.36 6.26 -24.85
N GLY A 259 -3.40 6.34 -25.77
CA GLY A 259 -3.14 7.54 -26.55
C GLY A 259 -2.32 8.62 -25.84
N GLU A 260 -1.72 8.33 -24.67
CA GLU A 260 -0.81 9.21 -23.97
C GLU A 260 0.64 8.70 -23.99
N PRO A 261 1.64 9.58 -23.76
CA PRO A 261 1.50 11.03 -23.79
C PRO A 261 1.36 11.55 -25.21
N ASN A 262 0.59 12.61 -25.39
CA ASN A 262 0.18 13.07 -26.73
C ASN A 262 0.70 14.46 -27.12
N ASP A 263 1.30 15.20 -26.19
CA ASP A 263 1.81 16.55 -26.41
C ASP A 263 0.75 17.50 -27.03
N ASN A 264 -0.48 17.47 -26.52
CA ASN A 264 -1.56 18.24 -27.09
C ASN A 264 -1.32 19.74 -26.90
N GLY A 265 -1.10 20.46 -28.01
CA GLY A 265 -0.75 21.88 -28.00
C GLY A 265 0.75 22.14 -28.13
N GLY A 266 1.59 21.11 -28.04
CA GLY A 266 3.04 21.20 -28.17
C GLY A 266 3.76 21.68 -26.90
N ASP A 267 3.05 21.75 -25.77
CA ASP A 267 3.52 22.26 -24.48
C ASP A 267 3.18 21.33 -23.30
N GLU A 268 2.74 20.10 -23.54
CA GLU A 268 2.51 19.12 -22.48
C GLU A 268 3.80 18.39 -22.14
N ASP A 269 4.45 18.86 -21.08
CA ASP A 269 5.79 18.45 -20.70
C ASP A 269 5.88 17.85 -19.29
N TYR A 270 4.76 17.73 -18.58
CA TYR A 270 4.71 17.34 -17.17
C TYR A 270 3.74 16.20 -16.96
N ALA A 271 4.19 15.14 -16.30
CA ALA A 271 3.36 13.97 -16.07
C ALA A 271 2.52 14.14 -14.80
N HIS A 272 1.29 13.64 -14.84
CA HIS A 272 0.43 13.51 -13.66
C HIS A 272 -0.26 12.15 -13.66
N LEU A 273 -0.60 11.70 -12.45
CA LEU A 273 -1.33 10.46 -12.19
C LEU A 273 -2.81 10.77 -12.08
N LEU A 274 -3.63 10.10 -12.90
CA LEU A 274 -5.08 10.22 -12.88
C LEU A 274 -5.65 9.49 -11.65
N GLY A 275 -6.28 10.22 -10.74
CA GLY A 275 -6.90 9.70 -9.52
C GLY A 275 -8.38 9.33 -9.67
N ASP A 276 -9.03 9.72 -10.76
CA ASP A 276 -10.44 9.47 -11.03
C ASP A 276 -10.76 9.11 -12.51
N GLY A 277 -12.04 8.88 -12.80
CA GLY A 277 -12.51 8.55 -14.15
C GLY A 277 -12.15 7.15 -14.65
N SER A 278 -12.39 6.91 -15.94
CA SER A 278 -12.16 5.61 -16.60
C SER A 278 -10.68 5.23 -16.72
N TRP A 279 -9.80 6.23 -16.65
CA TRP A 279 -8.34 6.08 -16.75
C TRP A 279 -7.65 6.17 -15.38
N LYS A 280 -8.42 6.03 -14.28
CA LYS A 280 -7.88 6.05 -12.92
C LYS A 280 -6.68 5.10 -12.81
N GLY A 281 -5.58 5.64 -12.31
CA GLY A 281 -4.30 4.98 -12.10
C GLY A 281 -3.33 5.06 -13.27
N GLN A 282 -3.76 5.55 -14.43
CA GLN A 282 -2.91 5.80 -15.58
C GLN A 282 -2.40 7.25 -15.58
N TRP A 283 -1.43 7.52 -16.43
CA TRP A 283 -0.74 8.81 -16.50
C TRP A 283 -1.17 9.57 -17.74
N ASN A 284 -1.11 10.89 -17.63
CA ASN A 284 -1.29 11.80 -18.75
C ASN A 284 -0.22 12.91 -18.65
N ASP A 285 0.13 13.53 -19.76
CA ASP A 285 0.97 14.71 -19.85
C ASP A 285 0.12 15.96 -19.91
N TRP A 286 0.51 17.00 -19.18
CA TRP A 286 -0.16 18.30 -19.16
C TRP A 286 0.87 19.43 -19.26
N PRO A 287 0.45 20.64 -19.69
CA PRO A 287 1.30 21.82 -19.57
C PRO A 287 1.47 22.23 -18.10
N ASP A 288 2.45 23.06 -17.78
CA ASP A 288 2.67 23.60 -16.42
C ASP A 288 1.66 24.69 -16.06
N GLU A 289 0.37 24.35 -16.16
CA GLU A 289 -0.74 25.26 -15.93
C GLU A 289 -1.59 24.81 -14.75
N GLY A 290 -2.17 25.78 -14.05
CA GLY A 290 -3.06 25.51 -12.92
C GLY A 290 -4.47 25.09 -13.33
N ALA A 291 -4.86 25.30 -14.58
CA ALA A 291 -6.16 24.88 -15.08
C ALA A 291 -6.11 24.70 -16.59
N LEU A 292 -6.62 23.57 -17.05
CA LEU A 292 -6.75 23.25 -18.46
C LEU A 292 -8.10 23.67 -19.02
N ALA A 293 -8.25 23.49 -20.33
CA ALA A 293 -9.52 23.64 -21.01
C ALA A 293 -10.64 22.82 -20.33
N PHE A 294 -11.87 23.32 -20.42
CA PHE A 294 -13.07 22.70 -19.83
C PHE A 294 -13.07 22.57 -18.30
N GLY A 295 -12.17 23.26 -17.60
CA GLY A 295 -12.16 23.31 -16.13
C GLY A 295 -11.54 22.09 -15.46
N VAL A 296 -10.75 21.30 -16.21
CA VAL A 296 -9.92 20.25 -15.64
C VAL A 296 -8.74 20.90 -14.95
N VAL A 297 -8.50 20.56 -13.68
CA VAL A 297 -7.43 21.12 -12.85
C VAL A 297 -6.67 19.99 -12.18
N ALA A 298 -5.38 20.18 -11.89
CA ALA A 298 -4.70 19.32 -10.93
C ALA A 298 -5.39 19.46 -9.56
N GLN A 299 -5.71 18.34 -8.89
CA GLN A 299 -6.27 18.39 -7.54
C GLN A 299 -5.18 18.44 -6.46
N GLY A 300 -3.93 18.23 -6.84
CA GLY A 300 -2.81 18.23 -5.91
C GLY A 300 -1.56 17.62 -6.49
N TYR A 301 -0.76 17.02 -5.63
CA TYR A 301 0.48 16.34 -5.98
C TYR A 301 0.81 15.24 -4.98
N VAL A 302 1.62 14.27 -5.42
CA VAL A 302 2.12 13.19 -4.56
C VAL A 302 3.52 13.53 -4.10
N VAL A 303 3.71 13.61 -2.78
CA VAL A 303 5.03 13.73 -2.16
C VAL A 303 5.52 12.36 -1.79
N GLU A 304 6.79 12.10 -2.06
CA GLU A 304 7.51 10.92 -1.63
C GLU A 304 8.66 11.33 -0.70
N TYR A 305 8.92 10.50 0.30
CA TYR A 305 10.00 10.67 1.27
C TYR A 305 10.75 9.35 1.41
N GLY A 306 12.08 9.43 1.42
CA GLY A 306 12.95 8.28 1.56
C GLY A 306 13.90 8.10 0.38
N GLY A 307 15.00 7.37 0.61
CA GLY A 307 15.92 6.94 -0.44
C GLY A 307 16.93 7.96 -0.95
N MET A 308 16.86 9.24 -0.54
CA MET A 308 17.82 10.23 -1.02
C MET A 308 19.19 10.05 -0.36
N ALA A 309 20.24 10.39 -1.12
CA ALA A 309 21.62 10.24 -0.66
C ALA A 309 21.90 11.11 0.58
N GLY A 310 22.40 10.47 1.65
CA GLY A 310 22.80 11.14 2.89
C GLY A 310 21.68 11.28 3.93
N GLU A 311 20.48 10.77 3.65
CA GLU A 311 19.40 10.77 4.63
C GLU A 311 19.58 9.69 5.70
N THR A 312 19.18 10.03 6.93
CA THR A 312 18.98 9.03 8.00
C THR A 312 17.48 8.77 8.10
N MET A 313 17.06 7.55 7.79
CA MET A 313 15.64 7.17 7.82
C MET A 313 15.20 6.93 9.27
N ALA A 314 14.30 7.76 9.78
CA ALA A 314 13.53 7.39 10.96
C ALA A 314 12.62 6.18 10.61
N VAL A 315 12.50 5.21 11.53
CA VAL A 315 11.57 4.08 11.36
C VAL A 315 10.18 4.54 11.76
N LEU A 316 9.42 5.07 10.80
CA LEU A 316 8.08 5.61 11.02
C LEU A 316 6.98 4.61 10.69
N SER A 317 7.33 3.40 10.24
CA SER A 317 6.37 2.35 9.92
C SER A 317 6.65 1.04 10.63
N ALA A 318 5.59 0.34 11.02
CA ALA A 318 5.66 -1.04 11.51
C ALA A 318 4.48 -1.85 10.96
N ALA A 319 4.71 -3.12 10.65
CA ALA A 319 3.69 -3.99 10.08
C ALA A 319 3.33 -5.15 11.02
N LYS A 320 2.05 -5.53 11.04
CA LYS A 320 1.53 -6.66 11.78
C LYS A 320 0.66 -7.51 10.88
N THR A 321 0.92 -8.82 10.86
CA THR A 321 0.06 -9.76 10.14
C THR A 321 -1.14 -10.16 11.00
N VAL A 322 -2.34 -10.09 10.43
CA VAL A 322 -3.55 -10.71 10.95
C VAL A 322 -3.80 -12.01 10.17
N ALA A 323 -3.65 -13.13 10.86
CA ALA A 323 -3.94 -14.46 10.35
C ALA A 323 -5.44 -14.75 10.41
N MET A 324 -6.03 -15.05 9.26
CA MET A 324 -7.47 -15.25 9.11
C MET A 324 -7.83 -16.73 9.31
N SER A 325 -8.91 -17.00 10.03
CA SER A 325 -9.39 -18.37 10.29
C SER A 325 -10.92 -18.44 10.37
N ILE A 326 -11.48 -19.62 10.07
CA ILE A 326 -12.91 -19.90 10.21
C ILE A 326 -13.14 -20.98 11.29
N PRO A 327 -14.29 -20.97 11.99
CA PRO A 327 -14.64 -22.04 12.91
C PRO A 327 -14.66 -23.40 12.21
N ALA A 328 -14.08 -24.41 12.85
CA ALA A 328 -14.16 -25.77 12.34
C ALA A 328 -15.63 -26.21 12.24
N LYS A 329 -15.99 -26.90 11.14
CA LYS A 329 -17.32 -27.50 11.01
C LYS A 329 -17.53 -28.48 12.16
N PRO A 330 -18.69 -28.45 12.85
CA PRO A 330 -18.98 -29.43 13.89
C PRO A 330 -18.96 -30.83 13.29
N ILE A 331 -18.10 -31.71 13.83
CA ILE A 331 -18.05 -33.11 13.44
C ILE A 331 -19.14 -33.83 14.23
N ILE A 332 -20.26 -34.13 13.58
CA ILE A 332 -21.27 -35.05 14.13
C ILE A 332 -20.75 -36.46 13.90
N THR A 333 -20.15 -37.05 14.93
CA THR A 333 -19.90 -38.50 14.93
C THR A 333 -21.20 -39.18 15.31
N VAL A 334 -21.94 -39.69 14.33
CA VAL A 334 -23.06 -40.58 14.62
C VAL A 334 -22.43 -41.88 15.11
N GLY A 335 -22.59 -42.19 16.39
CA GLY A 335 -22.32 -43.54 16.88
C GLY A 335 -23.27 -44.46 16.14
N VAL A 336 -22.73 -45.35 15.30
CA VAL A 336 -23.48 -46.53 14.88
C VAL A 336 -23.64 -47.39 16.12
N ASP A 337 -24.70 -47.13 16.90
CA ASP A 337 -25.29 -48.21 17.68
C ASP A 337 -25.92 -49.12 16.63
N ASP A 338 -25.17 -50.16 16.25
CA ASP A 338 -25.58 -51.21 15.32
C ASP A 338 -26.65 -52.12 15.97
N GLN A 339 -27.66 -51.49 16.58
CA GLN A 339 -28.83 -52.11 17.18
C GLN A 339 -30.08 -51.96 16.31
N PHE A 340 -29.90 -51.68 15.02
CA PHE A 340 -30.85 -52.21 14.04
C PHE A 340 -30.62 -53.72 13.93
N ASN A 341 -31.09 -54.43 14.95
CA ASN A 341 -31.31 -55.87 14.87
C ASN A 341 -32.36 -56.08 13.77
N ASP A 342 -31.89 -56.37 12.55
CA ASP A 342 -32.68 -56.76 11.39
C ASP A 342 -33.27 -58.17 11.58
N THR A 343 -33.94 -58.39 12.71
CA THR A 343 -34.77 -59.57 12.97
C THR A 343 -36.21 -59.19 13.29
N ALA A 344 -36.59 -57.91 13.16
CA ALA A 344 -37.96 -57.44 13.40
C ALA A 344 -38.79 -57.25 12.10
N TRP A 345 -38.22 -57.50 10.92
CA TRP A 345 -38.93 -57.37 9.63
C TRP A 345 -39.53 -58.68 9.10
N ASP A 346 -39.39 -59.82 9.80
CA ASP A 346 -39.82 -61.14 9.29
C ASP A 346 -41.01 -61.78 10.04
N SER A 347 -41.81 -61.02 10.79
CA SER A 347 -42.99 -61.56 11.50
C SER A 347 -44.34 -60.95 11.12
N TRP A 348 -44.47 -60.34 9.94
CA TRP A 348 -45.79 -60.02 9.39
C TRP A 348 -45.86 -60.26 7.88
N VAL A 349 -45.84 -61.54 7.50
CA VAL A 349 -46.25 -61.99 6.16
C VAL A 349 -47.65 -62.59 6.27
N PRO A 350 -48.72 -61.93 5.77
CA PRO A 350 -50.01 -62.56 5.61
C PRO A 350 -49.89 -63.72 4.62
N SER A 351 -50.42 -64.88 4.99
CA SER A 351 -50.45 -66.10 4.19
C SER A 351 -51.36 -65.96 2.97
N SER A 352 -50.90 -65.26 1.93
CA SER A 352 -51.47 -65.35 0.57
C SER A 352 -50.64 -64.56 -0.44
N CYS A 353 -49.57 -65.16 -0.97
CA CYS A 353 -49.11 -64.97 -2.37
C CYS A 353 -47.87 -65.84 -2.64
N PRO A 354 -47.90 -66.78 -3.62
CA PRO A 354 -46.71 -67.51 -4.03
C PRO A 354 -45.96 -66.76 -5.14
N GLY A 355 -44.67 -66.47 -4.96
CA GLY A 355 -43.81 -66.04 -6.07
C GLY A 355 -42.55 -65.23 -5.71
N GLN A 356 -41.43 -65.94 -5.65
CA GLN A 356 -40.05 -65.51 -5.99
C GLN A 356 -39.33 -64.41 -5.17
N ARG A 357 -38.29 -64.86 -4.43
CA ARG A 357 -37.12 -64.05 -4.04
C ARG A 357 -36.16 -63.90 -5.23
N SER A 358 -35.59 -62.70 -5.41
CA SER A 358 -34.22 -62.53 -5.92
C SER A 358 -33.71 -61.11 -5.68
N ASP A 359 -32.68 -61.02 -4.82
CA ASP A 359 -31.49 -60.17 -4.88
C ASP A 359 -31.59 -58.77 -5.52
N ASP A 360 -31.60 -57.72 -4.70
CA ASP A 360 -30.97 -56.44 -5.06
C ASP A 360 -30.62 -55.63 -3.81
N ASP A 361 -29.42 -55.81 -3.26
CA ASP A 361 -28.92 -54.88 -2.23
C ASP A 361 -27.40 -54.77 -2.21
N ARG A 362 -26.83 -54.05 -3.19
CA ARG A 362 -25.50 -53.40 -3.10
C ARG A 362 -25.36 -52.26 -4.09
N ARG A 363 -25.71 -51.02 -3.71
CA ARG A 363 -25.08 -49.81 -4.31
C ARG A 363 -24.87 -48.70 -3.29
N VAL A 364 -23.62 -48.60 -2.86
CA VAL A 364 -23.00 -47.41 -2.27
C VAL A 364 -22.99 -46.29 -3.31
N ALA A 365 -23.55 -45.12 -2.99
CA ALA A 365 -23.50 -43.92 -3.84
C ALA A 365 -22.55 -42.89 -3.23
N ALA A 366 -21.39 -42.70 -3.88
CA ALA A 366 -20.58 -41.50 -3.76
C ALA A 366 -21.10 -40.46 -4.77
N ILE A 367 -21.37 -39.23 -4.33
CA ILE A 367 -21.72 -38.10 -5.23
C ILE A 367 -20.70 -36.99 -5.02
N ASN A 368 -20.01 -36.65 -6.11
CA ASN A 368 -19.12 -35.50 -6.27
C ASN A 368 -19.90 -34.40 -7.02
N PRO A 369 -19.93 -33.13 -6.58
CA PRO A 369 -20.73 -32.10 -7.22
C PRO A 369 -19.90 -31.32 -8.25
N GLY A 370 -20.34 -31.33 -9.50
CA GLY A 370 -19.75 -30.51 -10.56
C GLY A 370 -20.74 -30.27 -11.68
N ASN A 371 -21.02 -28.99 -11.92
CA ASN A 371 -21.69 -28.39 -13.08
C ASN A 371 -23.23 -28.42 -13.08
N ALA A 372 -23.81 -27.33 -12.54
CA ALA A 372 -25.15 -26.91 -12.88
C ALA A 372 -25.08 -25.59 -13.66
N GLU A 373 -25.69 -25.62 -14.85
CA GLU A 373 -26.46 -24.57 -15.57
C GLU A 373 -26.35 -24.88 -17.09
N PRO A 374 -27.31 -24.48 -17.96
CA PRO A 374 -28.76 -24.32 -17.76
C PRO A 374 -29.59 -24.95 -18.90
N VAL A 375 -30.84 -25.34 -18.66
CA VAL A 375 -31.81 -25.49 -19.76
C VAL A 375 -33.19 -24.95 -19.40
N ARG A 376 -33.59 -23.92 -20.14
CA ARG A 376 -34.94 -23.37 -20.26
C ARG A 376 -35.96 -24.44 -20.69
N GLY A 377 -37.12 -24.46 -20.05
CA GLY A 377 -38.28 -25.23 -20.52
C GLY A 377 -39.59 -24.48 -20.24
N ARG A 378 -40.31 -24.14 -21.31
CA ARG A 378 -41.63 -23.51 -21.32
C ARG A 378 -42.75 -24.44 -20.83
N ALA A 379 -43.78 -23.79 -20.29
CA ALA A 379 -45.22 -24.08 -20.35
C ALA A 379 -45.76 -25.37 -19.71
N LEU A 380 -46.62 -25.19 -18.69
CA LEU A 380 -48.08 -25.20 -18.86
C LEU A 380 -48.71 -24.06 -18.04
#